data_AF-A0A8T5TL74-F1
#
_entry.id   AF-A0A8T5TL74-F1
#
_cell.length_a   1.000
_cell.length_b   1.000
_cell.length_c   1.000
_cell.angle_alpha   90.00
_cell.angle_beta   90.00
_cell.angle_gamma   90.00
#
_symmetry.space_group_name_H-M   'P 1'
#
loop_
_entity.id
_entity.type
_entity.pdbx_description
1 polymer ?
#
loop_
_entity_poly.entity_id
_entity_poly.type
_entity_poly.pdbx_seq_one_letter_code
_entity_poly.pdbx_strand_id
1 'polypeptide(L)'
;MTLPTMTTEAVMDALSNDWQPITSLIFKMQIKEMLDARFLQIRLKELERKELILVETKMGKKHYKINEPDLIVVREEYPATRVKQINSLKKVTFFMRNRLLILNGI
;
A
#
# COMPACT_ATOMS: atom_id res chain seq x y z
N MET A 1 -26.59 12.63 -9.07
CA MET A 1 -25.31 13.14 -8.54
C MET A 1 -24.42 11.93 -8.27
N THR A 2 -23.37 11.74 -9.06
CA THR A 2 -22.37 10.70 -8.81
C THR A 2 -21.38 11.22 -7.78
N LEU A 3 -21.32 10.59 -6.61
CA LEU A 3 -20.26 10.85 -5.63
C LEU A 3 -18.90 10.61 -6.32
N PRO A 4 -17.88 11.47 -6.11
CA PRO A 4 -16.53 11.17 -6.55
C PRO A 4 -16.14 9.86 -5.87
N THR A 5 -16.03 8.81 -6.67
CA THR A 5 -15.78 7.46 -6.18
C THR A 5 -14.29 7.37 -5.92
N MET A 6 -13.86 7.95 -4.79
CA MET A 6 -12.52 7.68 -4.28
C MET A 6 -12.47 6.27 -3.73
N THR A 7 -12.26 5.35 -4.66
CA THR A 7 -12.16 3.93 -4.40
C THR A 7 -10.79 3.60 -3.81
N THR A 8 -10.63 2.39 -3.24
CA THR A 8 -9.32 1.96 -2.73
C THR A 8 -8.34 1.86 -3.89
N GLU A 9 -8.82 1.34 -5.02
CA GLU A 9 -8.09 1.10 -6.24
C GLU A 9 -7.47 2.39 -6.77
N ALA A 10 -8.26 3.48 -6.85
CA ALA A 10 -7.76 4.77 -7.29
C ALA A 10 -6.65 5.34 -6.37
N VAL A 11 -6.74 5.11 -5.06
CA VAL A 11 -5.70 5.55 -4.11
C VAL A 11 -4.43 4.69 -4.26
N MET A 12 -4.59 3.38 -4.43
CA MET A 12 -3.47 2.47 -4.64
C MET A 12 -2.76 2.71 -5.97
N ASP A 13 -3.49 3.05 -7.03
CA ASP A 13 -2.94 3.40 -8.34
C ASP A 13 -2.20 4.75 -8.32
N ALA A 14 -2.64 5.69 -7.48
CA ALA A 14 -1.97 6.98 -7.32
C ALA A 14 -0.67 6.90 -6.50
N LEU A 15 -0.61 5.94 -5.56
CA LEU A 15 0.57 5.66 -4.75
C LEU A 15 1.68 5.02 -5.59
N SER A 16 2.91 5.15 -5.12
CA SER A 16 4.08 4.52 -5.72
C SER A 16 4.97 3.88 -4.67
N ASN A 17 6.04 3.24 -5.11
CA ASN A 17 7.10 2.71 -4.24
C ASN A 17 7.97 3.82 -3.63
N ASP A 18 7.95 5.02 -4.20
CA ASP A 18 8.60 6.20 -3.62
C ASP A 18 7.73 6.91 -2.58
N TRP A 19 8.40 7.51 -1.58
CA TRP A 19 7.77 8.31 -0.53
C TRP A 19 7.17 9.61 -1.06
N GLN A 20 5.88 9.82 -0.83
CA GLN A 20 5.15 10.96 -1.36
C GLN A 20 4.33 11.69 -0.28
N PRO A 21 4.35 13.03 -0.22
CA PRO A 21 3.44 13.77 0.64
C PRO A 21 2.01 13.69 0.11
N ILE A 22 1.03 13.94 0.99
CA ILE A 22 -0.40 13.93 0.59
C ILE A 22 -0.72 14.92 -0.54
N THR A 23 0.03 16.02 -0.65
CA THR A 23 -0.13 17.00 -1.74
C THR A 23 0.14 16.40 -3.12
N SER A 24 1.10 15.47 -3.22
CA SER A 24 1.37 14.75 -4.46
C SER A 24 0.20 13.84 -4.84
N LEU A 25 -0.43 13.20 -3.86
CA LEU A 25 -1.60 12.34 -4.09
C LEU A 25 -2.83 13.16 -4.51
N ILE A 26 -3.09 14.29 -3.84
CA ILE A 26 -4.14 15.24 -4.22
C ILE A 26 -3.99 15.68 -5.67
N PHE A 27 -2.76 16.01 -6.08
CA PHE A 27 -2.48 16.44 -7.45
C PHE A 27 -2.69 15.30 -8.46
N LYS A 28 -2.13 14.11 -8.21
CA LYS A 28 -2.28 12.93 -9.09
C LYS A 28 -3.74 12.51 -9.27
N MET A 29 -4.52 12.54 -8.20
CA MET A 29 -5.93 12.17 -8.20
C MET A 29 -6.85 13.32 -8.66
N GLN A 30 -6.28 14.48 -9.01
CA GLN A 30 -7.01 15.68 -9.43
C GLN A 30 -8.11 16.11 -8.43
N ILE A 31 -7.84 15.97 -7.13
CA ILE A 31 -8.78 16.33 -6.07
C ILE A 31 -8.87 17.86 -5.98
N LYS A 32 -10.07 18.39 -6.26
CA LYS A 32 -10.36 19.83 -6.20
C LYS A 32 -11.15 20.22 -4.96
N GLU A 33 -12.00 19.32 -4.49
CA GLU A 33 -12.90 19.58 -3.37
C GLU A 33 -12.26 19.24 -2.02
N MET A 34 -12.50 20.11 -1.03
CA MET A 34 -11.98 19.91 0.32
C MET A 34 -12.51 18.61 0.96
N LEU A 35 -13.75 18.24 0.64
CA LEU A 35 -14.37 17.01 1.15
C LEU A 35 -13.63 15.76 0.65
N ASP A 36 -13.22 15.74 -0.61
CA ASP A 36 -12.45 14.65 -1.20
C ASP A 36 -11.06 14.56 -0.59
N ALA A 37 -10.40 15.68 -0.30
CA ALA A 37 -9.13 15.66 0.41
C ALA A 37 -9.25 15.04 1.82
N ARG A 38 -10.38 15.27 2.51
CA ARG A 38 -10.66 14.63 3.81
C ARG A 38 -10.91 13.14 3.67
N PHE A 39 -11.69 12.73 2.68
CA PHE A 39 -11.91 11.31 2.42
C PHE A 39 -10.59 10.60 2.07
N LEU A 40 -9.65 11.25 1.38
CA LEU A 40 -8.33 10.68 1.05
C LEU A 40 -7.56 10.40 2.33
N GLN A 41 -7.56 11.34 3.29
CA GLN A 41 -6.92 11.15 4.58
C GLN A 41 -7.50 9.98 5.37
N ILE A 42 -8.83 9.85 5.38
CA ILE A 42 -9.51 8.71 6.02
C ILE A 42 -9.08 7.41 5.35
N ARG A 43 -9.06 7.38 4.01
CA ARG A 43 -8.68 6.20 3.23
C ARG A 43 -7.24 5.79 3.46
N LEU A 44 -6.30 6.73 3.46
CA LEU A 44 -4.89 6.45 3.77
C LEU A 44 -4.73 5.86 5.19
N LYS A 45 -5.49 6.37 6.16
CA LYS A 45 -5.50 5.80 7.53
C LYS A 45 -6.08 4.39 7.58
N GLU A 46 -7.10 4.08 6.77
CA GLU A 46 -7.62 2.72 6.63
C GLU A 46 -6.59 1.78 6.00
N LEU A 47 -5.89 2.22 4.96
CA LEU A 47 -4.88 1.43 4.25
C LEU A 47 -3.64 1.18 5.12
N GLU A 48 -3.22 2.17 5.91
CA GLU A 48 -2.17 2.05 6.92
C GLU A 48 -2.54 0.98 7.95
N ARG A 49 -3.78 1.01 8.48
CA ARG A 49 -4.30 0.00 9.42
C ARG A 49 -4.37 -1.40 8.82
N LYS A 50 -4.54 -1.51 7.50
CA LYS A 50 -4.56 -2.77 6.75
C LYS A 50 -3.15 -3.22 6.30
N GLU A 51 -2.11 -2.47 6.67
CA GLU A 51 -0.73 -2.74 6.26
C GLU A 51 -0.55 -2.77 4.73
N LEU A 52 -1.38 -2.04 3.98
CA LEU A 52 -1.28 -1.96 2.50
C LEU A 52 -0.37 -0.81 2.05
N ILE A 53 -0.13 0.15 2.93
CA ILE A 53 0.75 1.31 2.69
C ILE A 53 1.62 1.55 3.91
N LEU A 54 2.76 2.18 3.70
CA LEU A 54 3.65 2.64 4.75
C LEU A 54 3.52 4.15 4.94
N VAL A 55 3.68 4.61 6.18
CA VAL A 55 3.60 6.03 6.54
C VAL A 55 4.84 6.42 7.32
N GLU A 56 5.47 7.52 6.94
CA GLU A 56 6.62 8.10 7.62
C GLU A 56 6.43 9.61 7.79
N THR A 57 6.92 10.19 8.88
CA THR A 57 6.91 11.65 9.07
C THR A 57 8.28 12.22 8.72
N LYS A 58 8.35 13.01 7.64
CA LYS A 58 9.56 13.72 7.20
C LYS A 58 9.32 15.22 7.29
N MET A 59 10.21 15.94 7.99
CA MET A 59 10.11 17.39 8.19
C MET A 59 8.72 17.83 8.69
N GLY A 60 8.15 17.08 9.64
CA GLY A 60 6.83 17.36 10.23
C GLY A 60 5.63 17.04 9.32
N LYS A 61 5.84 16.46 8.14
CA LYS A 61 4.77 16.09 7.19
C LYS A 61 4.74 14.59 6.94
N LYS A 62 3.54 14.01 6.89
CA LYS A 62 3.34 12.60 6.54
C LYS A 62 3.64 12.36 5.07
N HIS A 63 4.39 11.30 4.82
CA HIS A 63 4.69 10.74 3.52
C HIS A 63 4.19 9.30 3.47
N TYR A 64 3.74 8.89 2.29
CA TYR A 64 3.07 7.63 2.04
C TYR A 64 3.78 6.91 0.89
N LYS A 65 3.85 5.59 0.95
CA LYS A 65 4.23 4.73 -0.17
C LYS A 65 3.52 3.38 -0.09
N ILE A 66 3.49 2.62 -1.17
CA ILE A 66 2.93 1.27 -1.18
C ILE A 66 3.75 0.39 -0.21
N ASN A 67 3.06 -0.45 0.57
CA ASN A 67 3.70 -1.53 1.29
C ASN A 67 3.86 -2.72 0.35
N GLU A 68 4.83 -2.63 -0.58
CA GLU A 68 5.29 -3.83 -1.25
C GLU A 68 6.07 -4.61 -0.20
N PRO A 69 5.63 -5.83 0.17
CA PRO A 69 6.50 -6.69 0.95
C PRO A 69 7.75 -6.85 0.11
N ASP A 70 8.89 -6.40 0.63
CA ASP A 70 10.19 -6.74 0.07
C ASP A 70 10.11 -8.24 -0.19
N LEU A 71 10.16 -8.64 -1.47
CA LEU A 71 10.42 -10.02 -1.82
C LEU A 71 11.76 -10.29 -1.15
N ILE A 72 11.73 -10.89 0.04
CA ILE A 72 12.91 -11.40 0.70
C ILE A 72 13.37 -12.48 -0.26
N VAL A 73 14.26 -12.11 -1.19
CA VAL A 73 15.09 -13.05 -1.90
C VAL A 73 15.96 -13.63 -0.79
N VAL A 74 15.47 -14.70 -0.17
CA VAL A 74 16.29 -15.56 0.67
C VAL A 74 17.32 -16.14 -0.29
N ARG A 75 18.43 -15.43 -0.49
CA ARG A 75 19.65 -16.08 -0.95
C ARG A 75 19.99 -17.03 0.18
N GLU A 76 19.86 -18.33 -0.10
CA GLU A 76 20.22 -19.39 0.82
C GLU A 76 21.66 -19.19 1.27
N GLU A 77 21.84 -18.61 2.45
CA GLU A 77 22.99 -18.86 3.32
C GLU A 77 22.57 -18.45 4.73
N TYR A 78 21.85 -19.37 5.38
CA TYR A 78 21.49 -19.26 6.80
C TYR A 78 22.68 -19.65 7.68
N PRO A 79 23.21 -18.77 8.56
CA PRO A 79 23.84 -19.23 9.79
C PRO A 79 22.76 -19.52 10.85
N ALA A 80 22.83 -20.74 11.38
CA ALA A 80 21.84 -21.37 12.24
C ALA A 80 21.77 -20.78 13.66
N THR A 81 21.34 -19.53 13.85
CA THR A 81 20.96 -19.03 15.19
C THR A 81 20.09 -17.79 15.07
N ARG A 82 18.76 -17.98 15.08
CA ARG A 82 17.72 -17.12 15.72
C ARG A 82 16.35 -17.42 15.10
N VAL A 83 15.79 -18.60 15.37
CA VAL A 83 14.39 -18.88 15.04
C VAL A 83 13.52 -18.44 16.21
N LYS A 84 12.97 -17.23 16.14
CA LYS A 84 11.76 -16.87 16.91
C LYS A 84 10.65 -16.50 15.93
N GLN A 85 9.70 -17.42 15.84
CA GLN A 85 8.30 -17.28 15.39
C GLN A 85 8.04 -16.51 14.09
N ILE A 86 7.72 -17.23 13.02
CA ILE A 86 6.81 -16.72 11.98
C ILE A 86 5.70 -17.75 11.73
N ASN A 87 4.75 -17.82 12.68
CA ASN A 87 3.43 -18.42 12.44
C ASN A 87 2.53 -17.52 11.53
N SER A 88 3.09 -16.47 10.91
CA SER A 88 2.39 -15.55 9.99
C SER A 88 2.46 -15.97 8.51
N LEU A 89 3.29 -16.96 8.16
CA LEU A 89 3.51 -17.43 6.78
C LEU A 89 2.24 -17.96 6.09
N LYS A 90 1.19 -18.33 6.83
CA LYS A 90 -0.07 -18.84 6.25
C LYS A 90 -0.98 -17.77 5.65
N LYS A 91 -0.81 -16.48 5.96
CA LYS A 91 -1.65 -15.41 5.39
C LYS A 91 -1.12 -14.86 4.04
N VAL A 92 0.18 -14.96 3.81
CA VAL A 92 0.85 -14.37 2.63
C VAL A 92 0.52 -15.11 1.33
N THR A 93 0.23 -16.41 1.38
CA THR A 93 -0.15 -17.19 0.21
C THR A 93 -1.54 -16.87 -0.33
N PHE A 94 -2.42 -16.22 0.45
CA PHE A 94 -3.79 -15.99 0.02
C PHE A 94 -3.95 -14.81 -0.96
N PHE A 95 -3.11 -13.77 -0.86
CA PHE A 95 -3.27 -12.57 -1.68
C PHE A 95 -2.63 -12.69 -3.07
N MET A 96 -1.64 -13.57 -3.24
CA MET A 96 -0.96 -13.78 -4.54
C MET A 96 -1.76 -14.67 -5.50
N ARG A 97 -2.78 -15.40 -5.03
CA ARG A 97 -3.49 -16.37 -5.87
C ARG A 97 -4.47 -15.74 -6.88
N ASN A 98 -4.94 -14.51 -6.64
CA ASN A 98 -5.92 -13.85 -7.52
C ASN A 98 -5.32 -12.96 -8.62
N ARG A 99 -4.00 -12.72 -8.64
CA ARG A 99 -3.34 -11.99 -9.74
C ARG A 99 -2.60 -12.90 -10.72
N LEU A 100 -2.35 -14.16 -10.34
CA LEU A 100 -1.70 -15.17 -11.17
C LEU A 100 -2.66 -15.84 -12.19
N LEU A 101 -3.97 -15.62 -12.09
CA LEU A 101 -4.95 -16.13 -13.06
C LEU A 101 -5.16 -15.23 -14.29
N ILE A 102 -4.62 -13.99 -14.30
CA ILE A 102 -4.77 -13.07 -15.44
C ILE A 102 -3.56 -13.13 -16.41
N LEU A 103 -2.48 -13.84 -16.04
CA LEU A 103 -1.30 -13.98 -16.90
C LEU A 103 -1.13 -15.37 -17.53
N ASN A 104 -2.06 -16.31 -17.30
CA ASN A 104 -2.04 -17.64 -17.94
C ASN A 104 -3.46 -18.15 -18.26
N GLY A 105 -4.24 -17.38 -19.03
CA GLY A 105 -5.58 -17.80 -19.42
C GLY A 105 -6.18 -16.99 -20.56
N ILE A 106 -6.10 -17.58 -21.76
CA ILE A 106 -6.67 -17.21 -23.07
C ILE A 106 -5.82 -16.25 -23.90
#